data_AF-A0A103EKP4-F1
#
_entry.id   AF-A0A103EKP4-F1
#
_cell.length_a   1.000
_cell.length_b   1.000
_cell.length_c   1.000
_cell.angle_alpha   90.00
_cell.angle_beta   90.00
_cell.angle_gamma   90.00
#
_symmetry.space_group_name_H-M   'P 1'
#
loop_
_entity.id
_entity.type
_entity.pdbx_description
1 polymer ?
#
loop_
_entity_poly.entity_id
_entity_poly.type
_entity_poly.pdbx_seq_one_letter_code
_entity_poly.pdbx_strand_id
1 'polypeptide(L)'
;MQSSSQPRLAHAEIDNGADDADFDTTVHLDVETGRIIFHAAWAVAADAPPASTRHSVVLTLDCGTMARYADLDDGARRRVHAMLHETVQQTLERLPDGQAQTLSVELTDAMLDAARRLQ
;
A
#
# COMPACT_ATOMS: atom_id res chain seq x y z
N MET A 1 25.07 31.51 24.48
CA MET A 1 25.22 30.05 24.39
C MET A 1 23.84 29.44 24.22
N GLN A 2 23.73 28.53 23.25
CA GLN A 2 22.60 27.64 22.91
C GLN A 2 21.33 28.24 22.31
N SER A 3 21.35 28.40 20.99
CA SER A 3 20.16 28.31 20.13
C SER A 3 19.92 26.85 19.79
N SER A 4 18.93 26.22 20.41
CA SER A 4 18.48 24.87 20.07
C SER A 4 17.36 24.99 19.02
N SER A 5 17.74 25.04 17.75
CA SER A 5 16.80 24.96 16.64
C SER A 5 16.38 23.50 16.46
N GLN A 6 15.26 23.09 17.05
CA GLN A 6 14.64 21.80 16.74
C GLN A 6 14.02 21.88 15.33
N PRO A 7 14.33 20.96 14.40
CA PRO A 7 13.61 20.88 13.14
C PRO A 7 12.21 20.35 13.43
N ARG A 8 11.23 21.26 13.39
CA ARG A 8 9.80 20.91 13.33
C ARG A 8 9.60 20.26 11.96
N LEU A 9 9.60 18.92 11.93
CA LEU A 9 9.20 18.12 10.77
C LEU A 9 7.89 18.69 10.24
N ALA A 10 7.97 19.34 9.08
CA ALA A 10 6.81 19.80 8.34
C ALA A 10 6.05 18.55 7.91
N HIS A 11 4.92 18.31 8.54
CA HIS A 11 3.92 17.34 8.11
C HIS A 11 3.45 17.81 6.73
N ALA A 12 4.02 17.23 5.67
CA ALA A 12 3.58 17.49 4.32
C ALA A 12 2.33 16.65 4.07
N GLU A 13 1.18 17.20 4.45
CA GLU A 13 -0.12 16.69 4.02
C GLU A 13 -0.19 16.89 2.50
N ILE A 14 -0.03 15.81 1.74
CA ILE A 14 -0.27 15.83 0.30
C ILE A 14 -1.79 15.81 0.12
N ASP A 15 -2.39 17.00 0.03
CA ASP A 15 -3.78 17.21 -0.32
C ASP A 15 -3.99 16.86 -1.80
N ASN A 16 -4.29 15.59 -2.06
CA ASN A 16 -4.60 15.12 -3.39
C ASN A 16 -6.13 15.20 -3.59
N GLY A 17 -6.60 16.37 -4.03
CA GLY A 17 -8.01 16.62 -4.35
C GLY A 17 -8.54 15.73 -5.47
N ALA A 18 -9.05 14.56 -5.08
CA ALA A 18 -9.84 13.68 -5.92
C ALA A 18 -11.11 13.30 -5.15
N ASP A 19 -12.24 13.68 -5.74
CA ASP A 19 -13.63 13.29 -5.49
C ASP A 19 -13.88 12.25 -4.38
N ASP A 20 -14.68 12.67 -3.40
CA ASP A 20 -15.11 12.01 -2.16
C ASP A 20 -15.77 10.63 -2.40
N ALA A 21 -14.96 9.64 -2.70
CA ALA A 21 -15.28 8.24 -2.53
C ALA A 21 -14.25 7.64 -1.58
N ASP A 22 -14.31 8.01 -0.28
CA ASP A 22 -13.77 7.30 0.91
C ASP A 22 -12.61 6.32 0.64
N PHE A 23 -11.58 6.75 -0.09
CA PHE A 23 -10.37 5.97 -0.28
C PHE A 23 -9.54 6.25 0.96
N ASP A 24 -9.81 5.49 2.01
CA ASP A 24 -9.14 5.49 3.31
C ASP A 24 -7.70 4.94 3.15
N THR A 25 -6.95 5.53 2.22
CA THR A 25 -5.59 5.12 1.87
C THR A 25 -4.61 6.05 2.57
N THR A 26 -4.10 5.63 3.73
CA THR A 26 -3.06 6.40 4.43
C THR A 26 -1.67 5.90 4.03
N VAL A 27 -0.71 6.82 3.94
CA VAL A 27 0.69 6.49 3.64
C VAL A 27 1.57 6.99 4.77
N HIS A 28 2.39 6.10 5.33
CA HIS A 28 3.33 6.39 6.39
C HIS A 28 4.75 6.07 5.93
N LEU A 29 5.66 7.02 6.11
CA LEU A 29 7.10 6.81 5.91
C LEU A 29 7.76 6.69 7.28
N ASP A 30 8.32 5.52 7.57
CA ASP A 30 9.21 5.31 8.69
C ASP A 30 10.64 5.72 8.29
N VAL A 31 11.05 6.90 8.76
CA VAL A 31 12.35 7.50 8.40
C VAL A 31 13.53 6.81 9.07
N GLU A 32 13.31 6.05 10.15
CA GLU A 32 14.36 5.33 10.87
C GLU A 32 14.77 4.07 10.13
N THR A 33 13.79 3.35 9.57
CA THR A 33 13.99 2.09 8.84
C THR A 33 13.99 2.26 7.32
N GLY A 34 13.52 3.40 6.82
CA GLY A 34 13.38 3.66 5.38
C GLY A 34 12.23 2.86 4.74
N ARG A 35 11.21 2.50 5.53
CA ARG A 35 10.02 1.76 5.08
C ARG A 35 8.86 2.69 4.79
N ILE A 36 8.16 2.41 3.70
CA ILE A 36 6.91 3.05 3.31
C ILE A 36 5.79 2.06 3.56
N ILE A 37 4.74 2.50 4.24
CA ILE A 37 3.59 1.69 4.65
C ILE A 37 2.34 2.35 4.09
N PHE A 38 1.61 1.63 3.24
CA PHE A 38 0.33 2.04 2.68
C PHE A 38 -0.76 1.25 3.39
N HIS A 39 -1.73 1.92 3.99
CA HIS A 39 -2.97 1.30 4.45
C HIS A 39 -4.01 1.51 3.36
N ALA A 40 -4.84 0.52 3.09
CA ALA A 40 -5.97 0.65 2.17
C ALA A 40 -7.15 -0.17 2.68
N ALA A 41 -8.36 0.37 2.56
CA ALA A 41 -9.56 -0.42 2.74
C ALA A 41 -9.73 -1.38 1.54
N TRP A 42 -10.07 -2.63 1.82
CA TRP A 42 -10.31 -3.68 0.84
C TRP A 42 -11.73 -4.18 0.92
N ALA A 43 -12.49 -3.96 -0.15
CA ALA A 43 -13.83 -4.50 -0.31
C ALA A 43 -13.76 -5.90 -0.96
N VAL A 44 -14.43 -6.88 -0.36
CA VAL A 44 -14.49 -8.26 -0.89
C VAL A 44 -15.30 -8.33 -2.19
N ALA A 45 -16.23 -7.39 -2.40
CA ALA A 45 -16.93 -7.20 -3.66
C ALA A 45 -17.00 -5.70 -4.00
N ALA A 46 -16.82 -5.36 -5.28
CA ALA A 46 -16.82 -3.98 -5.77
C ALA A 46 -18.14 -3.22 -5.51
N ASP A 47 -19.25 -3.94 -5.29
CA ASP A 47 -20.59 -3.41 -5.02
C ASP A 47 -21.10 -3.81 -3.62
N ALA A 48 -20.18 -4.15 -2.69
CA ALA A 48 -20.58 -4.50 -1.34
C ALA A 48 -21.19 -3.26 -0.64
N PRO A 49 -22.38 -3.36 -0.02
CA PRO A 49 -22.97 -2.24 0.70
C PRO A 49 -22.00 -1.73 1.78
N PRO A 50 -22.00 -0.44 2.13
CA PRO A 50 -21.02 0.17 3.05
C PRO A 50 -21.03 -0.43 4.46
N ALA A 51 -22.08 -1.18 4.82
CA ALA A 51 -22.18 -1.96 6.06
C ALA A 51 -21.48 -3.35 5.99
N SER A 52 -20.88 -3.69 4.86
CA SER A 52 -20.15 -4.95 4.69
C SER A 52 -18.80 -4.87 5.38
N THR A 53 -18.36 -5.99 5.94
CA THR A 53 -17.04 -6.15 6.54
C THR A 53 -15.94 -5.77 5.54
N ARG A 54 -15.31 -4.60 5.73
CA ARG A 54 -14.14 -4.18 4.95
C ARG A 54 -12.89 -4.74 5.61
N HIS A 55 -12.04 -5.41 4.85
CA HIS A 55 -10.70 -5.77 5.31
C HIS A 55 -9.80 -4.55 5.17
N SER A 56 -8.72 -4.50 5.95
CA SER A 56 -7.66 -3.52 5.76
C SER A 56 -6.45 -4.22 5.16
N VAL A 57 -5.79 -3.62 4.18
CA VAL A 57 -4.53 -4.11 3.62
C VAL A 57 -3.45 -3.10 3.97
N VAL A 58 -2.36 -3.60 4.55
CA VAL A 58 -1.16 -2.85 4.88
C VAL A 58 -0.05 -3.32 3.96
N LEU A 59 0.27 -2.52 2.95
CA LEU A 59 1.36 -2.78 2.03
C LEU A 59 2.63 -2.09 2.52
N THR A 60 3.70 -2.84 2.76
CA THR A 60 5.00 -2.31 3.18
C THR A 60 6.04 -2.49 2.08
N LEU A 61 6.89 -1.49 1.86
CA LEU A 61 8.04 -1.57 0.96
C LEU A 61 9.13 -0.59 1.38
N ASP A 62 10.38 -0.96 1.20
CA ASP A 62 11.50 -0.05 1.44
C ASP A 62 11.59 1.04 0.35
N CYS A 63 12.17 2.19 0.70
CA CYS A 63 12.37 3.31 -0.25
C CYS A 63 13.13 2.89 -1.51
N GLY A 64 14.08 1.96 -1.41
CA GLY A 64 14.79 1.39 -2.56
C GLY A 64 13.85 0.64 -3.51
N THR A 65 12.98 -0.21 -2.95
CA THR A 65 11.96 -0.93 -3.71
C THR A 65 10.98 0.05 -4.36
N MET A 66 10.58 1.11 -3.65
CA MET A 66 9.70 2.15 -4.21
C MET A 66 10.35 2.90 -5.39
N ALA A 67 11.65 3.23 -5.30
CA ALA A 67 12.38 3.82 -6.42
C ALA A 67 12.38 2.89 -7.64
N ARG A 68 12.67 1.60 -7.44
CA ARG A 68 12.64 0.60 -8.52
C ARG A 68 11.24 0.39 -9.09
N TYR A 69 10.21 0.49 -8.25
CA TYR A 69 8.81 0.45 -8.66
C TYR A 69 8.46 1.65 -9.55
N ALA A 70 8.93 2.85 -9.20
CA ALA A 70 8.73 4.06 -9.99
C ALA A 70 9.39 3.99 -11.38
N ASP A 71 10.55 3.32 -11.49
CA ASP A 71 11.27 3.04 -12.74
C ASP A 71 10.64 1.90 -13.58
N LEU A 72 9.50 1.33 -13.19
CA LEU A 72 8.79 0.35 -14.01
C LEU A 72 7.96 1.02 -15.11
N ASP A 73 8.00 0.44 -16.31
CA ASP A 73 7.04 0.74 -17.37
C ASP A 73 5.61 0.39 -16.94
N ASP A 74 4.62 1.04 -17.54
CA ASP A 74 3.19 0.81 -17.26
C ASP A 74 2.78 -0.66 -17.33
N GLY A 75 3.34 -1.40 -18.27
CA GLY A 75 3.12 -2.84 -18.40
C GLY A 75 3.60 -3.61 -17.17
N ALA A 76 4.79 -3.30 -16.65
CA ALA A 76 5.34 -3.96 -15.48
C ALA A 76 4.61 -3.53 -14.20
N ARG A 77 4.25 -2.24 -14.06
CA ARG A 77 3.42 -1.76 -12.94
C ARG A 77 2.08 -2.48 -12.86
N ARG A 78 1.36 -2.60 -13.97
CA ARG A 78 0.08 -3.34 -14.01
C ARG A 78 0.21 -4.79 -13.58
N ARG A 79 1.32 -5.45 -13.94
CA ARG A 79 1.61 -6.82 -13.50
C ARG A 79 1.89 -6.89 -12.00
N VAL A 80 2.64 -5.94 -11.43
CA VAL A 80 2.82 -5.85 -9.97
C VAL A 80 1.48 -5.66 -9.26
N HIS A 81 0.63 -4.76 -9.75
CA HIS A 81 -0.71 -4.56 -9.21
C HIS A 81 -1.57 -5.83 -9.27
N ALA A 82 -1.53 -6.56 -10.40
CA ALA A 82 -2.24 -7.83 -10.54
C ALA A 82 -1.75 -8.87 -9.52
N MET A 83 -0.43 -9.06 -9.40
CA MET A 83 0.14 -9.99 -8.43
C MET A 83 -0.21 -9.62 -6.98
N LEU A 84 -0.17 -8.34 -6.63
CA LEU A 84 -0.59 -7.85 -5.31
C LEU A 84 -2.07 -8.13 -5.07
N HIS A 85 -2.91 -7.85 -6.06
CA HIS A 85 -4.34 -8.10 -5.96
C HIS A 85 -4.65 -9.59 -5.77
N GLU A 86 -4.04 -10.46 -6.57
CA GLU A 86 -4.18 -11.91 -6.46
C GLU A 86 -3.68 -12.43 -5.11
N THR A 87 -2.55 -11.92 -4.61
CA THR A 87 -2.00 -12.31 -3.30
C THR A 87 -2.94 -11.94 -2.16
N VAL A 88 -3.48 -10.71 -2.19
CA VAL A 88 -4.45 -10.24 -1.21
C VAL A 88 -5.72 -11.09 -1.28
N GLN A 89 -6.27 -11.29 -2.48
CA GLN A 89 -7.50 -12.05 -2.69
C GLN A 89 -7.38 -13.49 -2.21
N GLN A 90 -6.33 -14.21 -2.63
CA GLN A 90 -6.06 -15.59 -2.20
C GLN A 90 -5.88 -15.70 -0.69
N THR A 91 -5.31 -14.67 -0.05
CA THR A 91 -5.15 -14.68 1.40
C THR A 91 -6.50 -14.49 2.08
N LEU A 92 -7.31 -13.55 1.61
CA LEU A 92 -8.66 -13.31 2.13
C LEU A 92 -9.58 -14.53 1.97
N GLU A 93 -9.53 -15.24 0.84
CA GLU A 93 -10.30 -16.47 0.62
C GLU A 93 -9.96 -17.61 1.60
N ARG A 94 -8.80 -17.54 2.25
CA ARG A 94 -8.36 -18.51 3.25
C ARG A 94 -8.71 -18.12 4.69
N LEU A 95 -9.17 -16.89 4.89
CA LEU A 95 -9.55 -16.41 6.22
C LEU A 95 -10.98 -16.86 6.57
N PRO A 96 -11.26 -17.13 7.85
CA PRO A 96 -12.61 -17.46 8.27
C PRO A 96 -13.54 -16.26 8.10
N ASP A 97 -14.75 -16.52 7.58
CA ASP A 97 -15.78 -15.50 7.40
C ASP A 97 -16.20 -14.86 8.73
N GLY A 98 -16.50 -13.55 8.69
CA GLY A 98 -17.22 -12.86 9.76
C GLY A 98 -16.42 -11.84 10.60
N GLN A 99 -15.15 -11.58 10.29
CA GLN A 99 -14.39 -10.51 10.98
C GLN A 99 -13.56 -9.67 9.99
N ALA A 100 -13.59 -8.35 10.19
CA ALA A 100 -12.70 -7.43 9.53
C ALA A 100 -11.27 -7.74 9.97
N GLN A 101 -10.38 -7.97 9.01
CA GLN A 101 -9.00 -8.37 9.27
C GLN A 101 -8.05 -7.43 8.57
N THR A 102 -6.91 -7.19 9.22
CA THR A 102 -5.80 -6.43 8.64
C THR A 102 -4.80 -7.40 8.04
N LEU A 103 -4.65 -7.37 6.72
CA LEU A 103 -3.68 -8.17 5.99
C LEU A 103 -2.40 -7.35 5.75
N SER A 104 -1.26 -7.87 6.18
CA SER A 104 0.04 -7.26 5.87
C SER A 104 0.68 -7.93 4.66
N VAL A 105 1.05 -7.13 3.67
CA VAL A 105 1.73 -7.56 2.44
C VAL A 105 3.03 -6.78 2.30
N GLU A 106 4.12 -7.45 1.98
CA GLU A 106 5.40 -6.79 1.69
C GLU A 106 5.68 -6.86 0.18
N LEU A 107 5.88 -5.71 -0.46
CA LEU A 107 6.38 -5.66 -1.84
C LEU A 107 7.90 -5.70 -1.81
N THR A 108 8.46 -6.72 -2.44
CA THR A 108 9.91 -6.97 -2.45
C THR A 108 10.50 -6.77 -3.85
N ASP A 109 11.82 -6.59 -3.89
CA ASP A 109 12.59 -6.50 -5.14
C ASP A 109 12.39 -7.71 -6.06
N ALA A 110 12.25 -8.91 -5.48
CA ALA A 110 12.00 -10.13 -6.24
C ALA A 110 10.65 -10.11 -6.97
N MET A 111 9.62 -9.50 -6.38
CA MET A 111 8.32 -9.32 -7.03
C MET A 111 8.42 -8.33 -8.20
N LEU A 112 9.19 -7.26 -8.06
CA LEU A 112 9.45 -6.32 -9.16
C LEU A 112 10.19 -7.01 -10.31
N ASP A 113 11.19 -7.83 -9.98
CA ASP A 113 11.95 -8.59 -10.98
C ASP A 113 11.08 -9.63 -11.69
N ALA A 114 10.18 -10.31 -10.96
CA ALA A 114 9.22 -11.24 -11.54
C ALA A 114 8.27 -10.50 -12.51
N ALA A 115 7.75 -9.33 -12.12
CA ALA A 115 6.88 -8.53 -12.98
C ALA A 115 7.55 -8.12 -14.30
N ARG A 116 8.85 -7.82 -14.25
CA ARG A 116 9.66 -7.47 -15.44
C ARG A 116 9.91 -8.67 -16.36
N ARG A 117 9.94 -9.90 -15.84
CA ARG A 117 10.24 -11.12 -16.61
C ARG A 117 9.02 -11.76 -17.27
N LEU A 118 7.81 -11.41 -16.83
CA LEU A 118 6.53 -11.89 -17.39
C LEU A 118 6.15 -11.19 -18.71
N GLN A 119 7.13 -10.96 -19.59
CA GLN A 119 6.94 -10.32 -20.90
C GLN A 119 6.32 -11.28 -21.90
#